data_AF-A0AAW2DBI7-F1
#
_entry.id   AF-A0AAW2DBI7-F1
#
_cell.length_a   1.000
_cell.length_b   1.000
_cell.length_c   1.000
_cell.angle_alpha   90.00
_cell.angle_beta   90.00
_cell.angle_gamma   90.00
#
_symmetry.space_group_name_H-M   'P 1'
#
loop_
_entity.id
_entity.type
_entity.pdbx_description
1 polymer ?
#
loop_
_entity_poly.entity_id
_entity_poly.type
_entity_poly.pdbx_seq_one_letter_code
_entity_poly.pdbx_strand_id
1 'polypeptide(L)'
;MRYIIDPNIVAPPNQMAWAMHLLGELRRNRRMKLKKAHVKTGLTREQVLASHPSTVMKAQWIEMVDYWFNQKSVTLSEKNKASRDKQEEISRSGAKSLAQISDEMAKAKGSAVERAEVYQQVYRTKDGVPISTHAEENMNRMTELLNDSSIRLQGEIGRGILWSNDDVYARVMGRPERPGRVRGLKEQVAQSDARHREELAQSEARHREELAQSEARHQQQMAGVMKTVRDMINQISQGARDVSSQFYHEVDNGNK
;
A
#
# COMPACT_ATOMS: atom_id res chain seq x y z
N MET A 1 20.13 -24.64 -23.34
CA MET A 1 20.49 -23.60 -22.37
C MET A 1 19.61 -23.83 -21.14
N ARG A 2 20.18 -24.46 -20.09
CA ARG A 2 19.44 -24.83 -18.87
C ARG A 2 19.29 -23.58 -17.99
N TYR A 3 18.07 -23.31 -17.53
CA TYR A 3 17.78 -22.18 -16.63
C TYR A 3 18.50 -22.39 -15.28
N ILE A 4 19.14 -21.33 -14.77
CA ILE A 4 19.96 -21.32 -13.53
C ILE A 4 19.07 -21.27 -12.26
N ILE A 5 17.75 -21.12 -12.39
CA ILE A 5 16.83 -21.00 -11.27
C ILE A 5 15.88 -22.19 -11.29
N ASP A 6 15.80 -22.91 -10.17
CA ASP A 6 14.86 -24.00 -9.96
C ASP A 6 13.41 -23.45 -10.07
N PRO A 7 12.59 -23.96 -11.00
CA PRO A 7 11.22 -23.48 -11.21
C PRO A 7 10.30 -23.67 -9.98
N ASN A 8 10.65 -24.53 -9.03
CA ASN A 8 9.92 -24.68 -7.77
C ASN A 8 10.25 -23.61 -6.73
N ILE A 9 11.30 -22.80 -6.93
CA ILE A 9 11.69 -21.70 -6.02
C ILE A 9 10.89 -20.42 -6.32
N VAL A 10 10.33 -20.28 -7.52
CA VAL A 10 9.59 -19.07 -7.91
C VAL A 10 8.23 -19.41 -8.51
N ALA A 11 7.32 -19.83 -7.63
CA ALA A 11 5.89 -19.72 -7.90
C ALA A 11 5.21 -18.84 -6.83
N PRO A 12 5.52 -17.54 -6.68
CA PRO A 12 4.60 -16.67 -5.98
C PRO A 12 3.37 -16.46 -6.88
N PRO A 13 2.15 -16.77 -6.42
CA PRO A 13 0.95 -16.32 -7.09
C PRO A 13 1.02 -14.78 -7.21
N ASN A 14 0.58 -14.25 -8.36
CA ASN A 14 0.45 -12.81 -8.63
C ASN A 14 1.73 -12.03 -9.05
N GLN A 15 2.65 -12.65 -9.80
CA GLN A 15 3.73 -11.94 -10.49
C GLN A 15 3.26 -10.87 -11.48
N MET A 16 1.99 -10.90 -11.88
CA MET A 16 1.42 -9.96 -12.84
C MET A 16 1.52 -8.51 -12.36
N ALA A 17 1.30 -8.23 -11.07
CA ALA A 17 1.44 -6.89 -10.52
C ALA A 17 2.88 -6.36 -10.63
N TRP A 18 3.86 -7.19 -10.25
CA TRP A 18 5.28 -6.86 -10.36
C TRP A 18 5.71 -6.69 -11.83
N ALA A 19 5.31 -7.61 -12.71
CA ALA A 19 5.62 -7.56 -14.13
C ALA A 19 5.03 -6.30 -14.79
N MET A 20 3.78 -5.95 -14.45
CA MET A 20 3.13 -4.73 -14.95
C MET A 20 3.81 -3.47 -14.43
N HIS A 21 4.26 -3.44 -13.17
CA HIS A 21 5.06 -2.34 -12.64
C HIS A 21 6.36 -2.16 -13.44
N LEU A 22 7.11 -3.25 -13.63
CA LEU A 22 8.38 -3.24 -14.39
C LEU A 22 8.17 -2.79 -15.84
N LEU A 23 7.16 -3.33 -16.53
CA LEU A 23 6.81 -2.92 -17.89
C LEU A 23 6.46 -1.43 -17.97
N GLY A 24 5.69 -0.93 -16.99
CA GLY A 24 5.37 0.48 -16.87
C GLY A 24 6.60 1.37 -16.68
N GLU A 25 7.59 0.92 -15.90
CA GLU A 25 8.87 1.60 -15.72
C GLU A 25 9.71 1.60 -17.00
N LEU A 26 9.90 0.44 -17.64
CA LEU A 26 10.63 0.31 -18.89
C LEU A 26 10.02 1.19 -20.00
N ARG A 27 8.69 1.22 -20.11
CA ARG A 27 7.96 2.07 -21.05
C ARG A 27 8.21 3.56 -20.78
N ARG A 28 8.14 4.01 -19.53
CA ARG A 28 8.43 5.42 -19.15
C ARG A 28 9.88 5.78 -19.50
N ASN A 29 10.83 4.93 -19.15
CA ASN A 29 12.26 5.12 -19.43
C ASN A 29 12.54 5.19 -20.93
N ARG A 30 11.94 4.30 -21.73
CA ARG A 30 12.08 4.32 -23.19
C ARG A 30 11.52 5.61 -23.81
N ARG A 31 10.32 6.04 -23.38
CA ARG A 31 9.71 7.30 -23.83
C ARG A 31 10.58 8.51 -23.49
N MET A 32 11.14 8.56 -22.28
CA MET A 32 12.07 9.63 -21.88
C MET A 32 13.32 9.67 -22.76
N LYS A 33 13.95 8.51 -23.01
CA LYS A 33 15.13 8.42 -23.90
C LYS A 33 14.81 8.89 -25.32
N LEU A 34 13.66 8.48 -25.87
CA LEU A 34 13.21 8.94 -27.19
C LEU A 34 12.95 10.44 -27.21
N LYS A 35 12.28 11.00 -26.19
CA LYS A 35 12.09 12.46 -26.07
C LYS A 35 13.42 13.19 -26.08
N LYS A 36 14.39 12.74 -25.26
CA LYS A 36 15.72 13.35 -25.17
C LYS A 36 16.50 13.28 -26.50
N ALA A 37 16.34 12.19 -27.24
CA ALA A 37 17.04 12.00 -28.51
C ALA A 37 16.45 12.87 -29.63
N HIS A 38 15.12 12.99 -29.72
CA HIS A 38 14.45 13.58 -30.88
C HIS A 38 13.83 14.97 -30.63
N VAL A 39 13.46 15.31 -29.40
CA VAL A 39 12.90 16.62 -29.05
C VAL A 39 14.04 17.51 -28.56
N LYS A 40 14.63 18.27 -29.50
CA LYS A 40 15.65 19.28 -29.21
C LYS A 40 15.02 20.67 -29.15
N THR A 41 15.71 21.58 -28.46
CA THR A 41 15.31 22.99 -28.37
C THR A 41 15.16 23.58 -29.77
N GLY A 42 14.03 24.23 -30.04
CA GLY A 42 13.76 24.89 -31.32
C GLY A 42 13.11 24.01 -32.40
N LEU A 43 12.95 22.70 -32.19
CA LEU A 43 12.26 21.83 -33.15
C LEU A 43 10.74 21.98 -33.05
N THR A 44 10.08 22.05 -34.19
CA THR A 44 8.61 22.01 -34.28
C THR A 44 8.07 20.58 -34.16
N ARG A 45 6.77 20.47 -33.90
CA ARG A 45 6.09 19.17 -33.82
C ARG A 45 6.27 18.36 -35.10
N GLU A 46 6.13 19.01 -36.26
CA GLU A 46 6.22 18.40 -37.59
C GLU A 46 7.63 17.88 -37.87
N GLN A 47 8.66 18.65 -37.47
CA GLN A 47 10.05 18.23 -37.60
C GLN A 47 10.36 17.01 -36.71
N VAL A 48 9.84 16.98 -35.47
CA VAL A 48 9.98 15.82 -34.59
C VAL A 48 9.25 14.61 -35.16
N LEU A 49 8.03 14.78 -35.68
CA LEU A 49 7.28 13.69 -36.33
C LEU A 49 8.06 13.10 -37.51
N ALA A 50 8.68 13.94 -38.33
CA ALA A 50 9.51 13.50 -39.46
C ALA A 50 10.77 12.72 -39.03
N SER A 51 11.29 12.96 -37.83
CA SER A 51 12.45 12.24 -37.25
C SER A 51 12.11 10.83 -36.70
N HIS A 52 11.12 10.16 -37.29
CA HIS A 52 10.59 8.88 -36.83
C HIS A 52 11.66 7.77 -36.78
N PRO A 53 11.89 7.11 -35.63
CA PRO A 53 12.80 5.99 -35.54
C PRO A 53 12.19 4.71 -36.14
N SER A 54 12.94 4.00 -36.99
CA SER A 54 12.52 2.71 -37.58
C SER A 54 12.17 1.62 -36.56
N THR A 55 12.74 1.70 -35.36
CA THR A 55 12.49 0.74 -34.26
C THR A 55 11.20 0.98 -33.48
N VAL A 56 10.44 2.04 -33.79
CA VAL A 56 9.21 2.42 -33.08
C VAL A 56 8.03 2.35 -34.03
N MET A 57 6.90 1.79 -33.58
CA MET A 57 5.68 1.79 -34.39
C MET A 57 5.22 3.22 -34.69
N LYS A 58 4.89 3.51 -35.96
CA LYS A 58 4.53 4.86 -36.42
C LYS A 58 3.35 5.46 -35.64
N ALA A 59 2.30 4.68 -35.39
CA ALA A 59 1.14 5.13 -34.60
C ALA A 59 1.55 5.57 -33.19
N GLN A 60 2.35 4.76 -32.49
CA GLN A 60 2.84 5.07 -31.15
C GLN A 60 3.78 6.29 -31.14
N TRP A 61 4.56 6.47 -32.20
CA TRP A 61 5.42 7.65 -32.37
C TRP A 61 4.58 8.93 -32.45
N ILE A 62 3.54 8.94 -33.29
CA ILE A 62 2.63 10.08 -33.45
C ILE A 62 2.01 10.45 -32.09
N GLU A 63 1.41 9.48 -31.39
CA GLU A 63 0.82 9.70 -30.06
C GLU A 63 1.81 10.28 -29.04
N MET A 64 3.06 9.79 -29.07
CA MET A 64 4.10 10.29 -28.17
C MET A 64 4.47 11.74 -28.46
N VAL A 65 4.64 12.07 -29.75
CA VAL A 65 4.96 13.44 -30.17
C VAL A 65 3.81 14.38 -29.85
N ASP A 66 2.57 13.98 -30.12
CA ASP A 66 1.38 14.73 -29.73
C ASP A 66 1.34 15.01 -28.23
N TYR A 67 1.61 13.99 -27.41
CA TYR A 67 1.68 14.15 -25.97
C TYR A 67 2.78 15.12 -25.52
N TRP A 68 3.95 15.12 -26.18
CA TRP A 68 5.07 16.00 -25.82
C TRP A 68 4.85 17.46 -26.17
N PHE A 69 4.11 17.74 -27.25
CA PHE A 69 3.77 19.09 -27.71
C PHE A 69 2.40 19.56 -27.20
N ASN A 70 1.63 18.71 -26.53
CA ASN A 70 0.39 19.10 -25.89
C ASN A 70 0.64 20.20 -24.84
N GLN A 71 -0.08 21.31 -24.95
CA GLN A 71 0.04 22.47 -24.07
C GLN A 71 -0.02 22.10 -22.58
N LYS A 72 -0.96 21.23 -22.18
CA LYS A 72 -1.11 20.80 -20.77
C LYS A 72 0.15 20.07 -20.28
N SER A 73 0.72 19.21 -21.12
CA SER A 73 1.94 18.46 -20.81
C SER A 73 3.16 19.37 -20.72
N VAL A 74 3.28 20.34 -21.63
CA VAL A 74 4.37 21.31 -21.65
C VAL A 74 4.33 22.18 -20.40
N THR A 75 3.19 22.80 -20.11
CA THR A 75 3.02 23.64 -18.91
C THR A 75 3.30 22.87 -17.63
N LEU A 76 2.84 21.61 -17.51
CA LEU A 76 3.15 20.78 -16.35
C LEU A 76 4.65 20.45 -16.25
N SER A 77 5.30 20.16 -17.38
CA SER A 77 6.74 19.88 -17.44
C SER A 77 7.56 21.10 -17.01
N GLU A 78 7.22 22.29 -17.46
CA GLU A 78 7.89 23.55 -17.11
C GLU A 78 7.72 23.88 -15.63
N LYS A 79 6.49 23.76 -15.11
CA LYS A 79 6.22 23.92 -13.67
C LYS A 79 7.03 22.94 -12.82
N ASN A 80 7.11 21.69 -13.24
CA ASN A 80 7.90 20.67 -12.54
C ASN A 80 9.40 20.96 -12.62
N LYS A 81 9.90 21.48 -13.75
CA LYS A 81 11.29 21.93 -13.90
C LYS A 81 11.59 23.08 -12.94
N ALA A 82 10.80 24.15 -12.97
CA ALA A 82 10.94 25.28 -12.06
C ALA A 82 10.83 24.87 -10.58
N SER A 83 10.01 23.86 -10.26
CA SER A 83 9.92 23.33 -8.89
C SER A 83 11.16 22.51 -8.50
N ARG A 84 11.74 21.75 -9.44
CA ARG A 84 12.99 21.02 -9.23
C ARG A 84 14.19 21.94 -9.08
N ASP A 85 14.21 23.06 -9.81
CA ASP A 85 15.31 24.04 -9.74
C ASP A 85 15.37 24.72 -8.36
N LYS A 86 14.27 24.72 -7.60
CA LYS A 86 14.20 25.19 -6.20
C LYS A 86 14.62 24.13 -5.17
N GLN A 87 14.92 22.90 -5.60
CA GLN A 87 15.37 21.86 -4.69
C GLN A 87 16.89 21.96 -4.51
N GLU A 88 17.31 22.75 -3.54
CA GLU A 88 18.73 23.06 -3.29
C GLU A 88 19.43 21.94 -2.49
N GLU A 89 18.70 21.27 -1.59
CA GLU A 89 19.29 20.26 -0.71
C GLU A 89 18.85 18.84 -1.10
N ILE A 90 19.80 18.08 -1.63
CA ILE A 90 19.60 16.68 -2.02
C ILE A 90 20.37 15.80 -1.04
N SER A 91 19.68 14.83 -0.44
CA SER A 91 20.30 13.85 0.46
C SER A 91 21.43 13.07 -0.23
N ARG A 92 22.49 12.81 0.51
CA ARG A 92 23.70 12.08 0.10
C ARG A 92 23.67 10.62 0.58
N SER A 93 22.54 9.94 0.38
CA SER A 93 22.36 8.52 0.76
C SER A 93 23.15 7.54 -0.12
N GLY A 94 23.69 8.00 -1.26
CA GLY A 94 24.34 7.14 -2.24
C GLY A 94 23.37 6.13 -2.86
N ALA A 95 23.85 4.90 -3.10
CA ALA A 95 23.04 3.82 -3.65
C ALA A 95 22.07 3.19 -2.63
N LYS A 96 22.22 3.50 -1.34
CA LYS A 96 21.33 2.99 -0.30
C LYS A 96 20.04 3.80 -0.25
N SER A 97 18.92 3.10 -0.09
CA SER A 97 17.64 3.76 0.15
C SER A 97 17.57 4.30 1.58
N LEU A 98 16.70 5.28 1.83
CA LEU A 98 16.45 5.77 3.19
C LEU A 98 15.96 4.66 4.12
N ALA A 99 15.21 3.68 3.58
CA ALA A 99 14.75 2.52 4.35
C ALA A 99 15.92 1.64 4.80
N GLN A 100 16.90 1.37 3.92
CA GLN A 100 18.11 0.63 4.28
C GLN A 100 18.94 1.39 5.31
N ILE A 101 19.16 2.69 5.09
CA ILE A 101 19.91 3.53 6.03
C ILE A 101 19.23 3.53 7.40
N SER A 102 17.91 3.71 7.46
CA SER A 102 17.18 3.71 8.74
C SER A 102 17.23 2.36 9.44
N ASP A 103 17.17 1.25 8.70
CA ASP A 103 17.24 -0.10 9.26
C ASP A 103 18.64 -0.38 9.84
N GLU A 104 19.69 -0.03 9.11
CA GLU A 104 21.08 -0.11 9.59
C GLU A 104 21.28 0.76 10.84
N MET A 105 20.77 2.00 10.84
CA MET A 105 20.83 2.89 12.00
C MET A 105 20.08 2.32 13.21
N ALA A 106 18.87 1.79 13.01
CA ALA A 106 18.06 1.23 14.09
C ALA A 106 18.72 -0.01 14.71
N LYS A 107 19.34 -0.86 13.89
CA LYS A 107 20.12 -2.01 14.36
C LYS A 107 21.34 -1.58 15.18
N ALA A 108 22.08 -0.57 14.71
CA ALA A 108 23.24 -0.05 15.43
C ALA A 108 22.85 0.64 16.75
N LYS A 109 21.74 1.38 16.76
CA LYS A 109 21.22 2.09 17.93
C LYS A 109 20.52 1.17 18.93
N GLY A 110 20.04 0.00 18.51
CA GLY A 110 19.21 -0.89 19.32
C GLY A 110 17.81 -0.34 19.61
N SER A 111 17.32 0.62 18.83
CA SER A 111 15.97 1.21 18.95
C SER A 111 15.51 1.80 17.62
N ALA A 112 14.21 2.07 17.50
CA ALA A 112 13.67 2.72 16.31
C ALA A 112 14.25 4.13 16.10
N VAL A 113 14.32 4.54 14.84
CA VAL A 113 14.91 5.82 14.43
C VAL A 113 13.83 6.80 13.96
N GLU A 114 13.95 8.05 14.36
CA GLU A 114 13.08 9.13 13.90
C GLU A 114 13.58 9.77 12.60
N ARG A 115 12.68 10.41 11.85
CA ARG A 115 13.05 11.13 10.61
C ARG A 115 14.18 12.14 10.79
N ALA A 116 14.22 12.84 11.92
CA ALA A 116 15.25 13.83 12.22
C ALA A 116 16.63 13.19 12.40
N GLU A 117 16.71 11.97 12.94
CA GLU A 117 17.96 11.21 13.07
C GLU A 117 18.47 10.78 11.69
N VAL A 118 17.56 10.30 10.84
CA VAL A 118 17.90 9.94 9.45
C VAL A 118 18.37 11.16 8.65
N TYR A 119 17.73 12.33 8.84
CA TYR A 119 18.15 13.58 8.18
C TYR A 119 19.61 13.93 8.53
N GLN A 120 19.98 13.88 9.81
CA GLN A 120 21.35 14.13 10.26
C GLN A 120 22.37 13.20 9.60
N GLN A 121 22.00 11.96 9.32
CA GLN A 121 22.89 11.00 8.65
C GLN A 121 23.01 11.29 7.14
N VAL A 122 21.90 11.58 6.47
CA VAL A 122 21.89 11.62 4.99
C VAL A 122 22.16 13.00 4.40
N TYR A 123 22.21 14.06 5.22
CA TYR A 123 22.55 15.42 4.78
C TYR A 123 24.01 15.80 5.12
N ARG A 124 24.89 14.81 5.29
CA ARG A 124 26.34 14.98 5.46
C ARG A 124 27.12 14.50 4.24
N THR A 125 28.31 15.06 4.04
CA THR A 125 29.31 14.55 3.10
C THR A 125 29.96 13.27 3.65
N LYS A 126 30.80 12.61 2.84
CA LYS A 126 31.57 11.43 3.30
C LYS A 126 32.52 11.77 4.46
N ASP A 127 32.97 13.02 4.53
CA ASP A 127 33.86 13.52 5.58
C ASP A 127 33.10 13.97 6.83
N GLY A 128 31.77 13.79 6.86
CA GLY A 128 30.92 14.10 8.02
C GLY A 128 30.44 15.55 8.11
N VAL A 129 30.85 16.42 7.17
CA VAL A 129 30.47 17.84 7.14
C VAL A 129 29.05 18.01 6.58
N PRO A 130 28.21 18.93 7.09
CA PRO A 130 26.93 19.25 6.49
C PRO A 130 27.06 19.66 5.01
N ILE A 131 26.06 19.32 4.19
CA ILE A 131 26.12 19.58 2.74
C ILE A 131 25.90 21.05 2.35
N SER A 132 25.39 21.87 3.28
CA SER A 132 25.09 23.29 3.11
C SER A 132 24.97 23.93 4.51
N THR A 133 25.13 25.25 4.58
CA THR A 133 24.86 26.02 5.81
C THR A 133 23.41 25.87 6.27
N HIS A 134 22.45 25.85 5.33
CA HIS A 134 21.05 25.66 5.67
C HIS A 134 20.76 24.27 6.25
N ALA A 135 21.40 23.20 5.73
CA ALA A 135 21.28 21.86 6.29
C ALA A 135 21.90 21.80 7.68
N GLU A 136 23.01 22.49 7.91
CA GLU A 136 23.63 22.61 9.23
C GLU A 136 22.71 23.29 10.25
N GLU A 137 22.10 24.43 9.89
CA GLU A 137 21.09 25.10 10.73
C GLU A 137 19.92 24.18 11.08
N ASN A 138 19.41 23.44 10.09
CA ASN A 138 18.33 22.47 10.29
C ASN A 138 18.78 21.33 11.21
N MET A 139 19.98 20.79 11.03
CA MET A 139 20.55 19.76 11.89
C MET A 139 20.71 20.22 13.34
N ASN A 140 21.18 21.45 13.55
CA ASN A 140 21.36 22.02 14.88
C ASN A 140 20.01 22.15 15.60
N ARG A 141 19.01 22.71 14.92
CA ARG A 141 17.62 22.79 15.44
C ARG A 141 17.02 21.41 15.74
N MET A 142 17.26 20.44 14.86
CA MET A 142 16.81 19.06 15.11
C MET A 142 17.49 18.48 16.34
N THR A 143 18.80 18.67 16.49
CA THR A 143 19.57 18.17 17.63
C THR A 143 19.06 18.76 18.96
N GLU A 144 18.80 20.07 19.00
CA GLU A 144 18.22 20.73 20.16
C GLU A 144 16.86 20.13 20.55
N LEU A 145 15.96 19.94 19.58
CA LEU A 145 14.62 19.38 19.83
C LEU A 145 14.65 17.89 20.18
N LEU A 146 15.62 17.12 19.69
CA LEU A 146 15.75 15.69 20.03
C LEU A 146 16.18 15.48 21.49
N ASN A 147 16.76 16.49 22.14
CA ASN A 147 17.10 16.43 23.56
C ASN A 147 15.87 16.57 24.47
N ASP A 148 14.73 17.04 23.94
CA ASP A 148 13.47 17.10 24.67
C ASP A 148 12.72 15.77 24.57
N SER A 149 12.72 15.02 25.67
CA SER A 149 12.06 13.71 25.76
C SER A 149 10.54 13.77 25.52
N SER A 150 9.89 14.92 25.69
CA SER A 150 8.45 15.07 25.47
C SER A 150 8.04 14.99 24.00
N ILE A 151 8.99 15.21 23.08
CA ILE A 151 8.76 15.24 21.62
C ILE A 151 9.16 13.89 20.98
N ARG A 152 9.92 13.07 21.69
CA ARG A 152 10.44 11.79 21.20
C ARG A 152 9.30 10.83 20.89
N LEU A 153 9.42 10.13 19.77
CA LEU A 153 8.48 9.11 19.35
C LEU A 153 8.88 7.75 19.92
N GLN A 154 7.88 6.95 20.26
CA GLN A 154 8.06 5.55 20.65
C GLN A 154 7.68 4.63 19.49
N GLY A 155 8.44 3.55 19.32
CA GLY A 155 8.11 2.53 18.34
C GLY A 155 9.15 1.41 18.28
N GLU A 156 8.83 0.41 17.47
CA GLU A 156 9.61 -0.83 17.36
C GLU A 156 10.64 -0.77 16.22
N ILE A 157 11.77 -1.44 16.42
CA ILE A 157 12.76 -1.67 15.36
C ILE A 157 12.12 -2.47 14.23
N GLY A 158 12.47 -2.17 12.98
CA GLY A 158 11.97 -2.90 11.80
C GLY A 158 10.58 -2.47 11.32
N ARG A 159 9.95 -1.47 11.96
CA ARG A 159 8.69 -0.86 11.49
C ARG A 159 8.88 0.37 10.58
N GLY A 160 10.11 0.65 10.19
CA GLY A 160 10.47 1.83 9.40
C GLY A 160 10.90 3.00 10.27
N ILE A 161 10.89 4.20 9.69
CA ILE A 161 11.27 5.44 10.34
C ILE A 161 10.06 5.98 11.08
N LEU A 162 10.22 6.30 12.36
CA LEU A 162 9.16 6.89 13.17
C LEU A 162 8.84 8.30 12.68
N TRP A 163 7.54 8.61 12.61
CA TRP A 163 7.07 9.93 12.26
C TRP A 163 5.73 10.29 12.89
N SER A 164 5.50 11.60 12.97
CA SER A 164 4.24 12.22 13.32
C SER A 164 4.12 13.55 12.58
N ASN A 165 2.89 14.08 12.43
CA ASN A 165 2.68 15.45 11.94
C ASN A 165 3.35 16.50 12.84
N ASP A 166 3.62 16.15 14.10
CA ASP A 166 4.23 17.04 15.07
C ASP A 166 5.68 16.66 15.49
N ASP A 167 6.31 15.69 14.83
CA ASP A 167 7.66 15.22 15.16
C ASP A 167 8.75 16.29 14.96
N VAL A 168 9.96 16.02 15.45
CA VAL A 168 11.11 16.95 15.36
C VAL A 168 11.34 17.43 13.94
N TYR A 169 11.32 16.50 12.97
CA TYR A 169 11.53 16.81 11.56
C TYR A 169 10.48 17.79 11.05
N ALA A 170 9.20 17.58 11.38
CA ALA A 170 8.12 18.45 10.98
C ALA A 170 8.21 19.83 11.64
N ARG A 171 8.68 19.96 12.90
CA ARG A 171 8.85 21.30 13.52
C ARG A 171 9.91 22.12 12.77
N VAL A 172 11.01 21.48 12.36
CA VAL A 172 12.12 22.17 11.67
C VAL A 172 11.80 22.43 10.21
N MET A 173 11.29 21.45 9.48
CA MET A 173 11.02 21.55 8.04
C MET A 173 9.68 22.24 7.73
N GLY A 174 8.91 22.61 8.77
CA GLY A 174 7.62 23.27 8.68
C GLY A 174 6.44 22.30 8.71
N ARG A 175 5.34 22.71 9.33
CA ARG A 175 4.09 21.93 9.47
C ARG A 175 2.93 22.60 8.74
N PRO A 176 1.85 21.86 8.43
CA PRO A 176 1.71 20.40 8.50
C PRO A 176 2.33 19.68 7.29
N GLU A 177 2.42 18.36 7.35
CA GLU A 177 2.70 17.55 6.15
C GLU A 177 1.52 17.64 5.16
N ARG A 178 1.79 17.34 3.89
CA ARG A 178 0.74 17.35 2.87
C ARG A 178 -0.08 16.06 2.95
N PRO A 179 -1.42 16.12 2.78
CA PRO A 179 -2.24 14.92 2.69
C PRO A 179 -1.70 13.93 1.65
N GLY A 180 -1.55 12.66 2.03
CA GLY A 180 -1.04 11.59 1.16
C GLY A 180 0.46 11.65 0.85
N ARG A 181 1.23 12.56 1.46
CA ARG A 181 2.69 12.61 1.29
C ARG A 181 3.39 13.12 2.54
N VAL A 182 4.21 12.26 3.13
CA VAL A 182 5.10 12.61 4.23
C VAL A 182 6.52 12.80 3.70
N ARG A 183 7.15 13.95 3.99
CA ARG A 183 8.55 14.20 3.63
C ARG A 183 9.48 13.19 4.33
N GLY A 184 10.49 12.71 3.60
CA GLY A 184 11.43 11.69 4.07
C GLY A 184 10.91 10.25 4.05
N LEU A 185 9.64 10.01 3.66
CA LEU A 185 8.95 8.74 3.92
C LEU A 185 8.16 8.14 2.74
N LYS A 186 8.40 8.58 1.50
CA LYS A 186 7.56 8.22 0.34
C LYS A 186 7.26 6.73 0.18
N GLU A 187 8.27 5.87 0.30
CA GLU A 187 8.13 4.42 0.15
C GLU A 187 7.39 3.78 1.34
N GLN A 188 7.65 4.27 2.55
CA GLN A 188 7.14 3.70 3.79
C GLN A 188 5.67 4.03 4.02
N VAL A 189 5.22 5.23 3.64
CA VAL A 189 3.78 5.58 3.67
C VAL A 189 3.00 4.66 2.74
N ALA A 190 3.51 4.43 1.52
CA ALA A 190 2.86 3.51 0.58
C ALA A 190 2.79 2.07 1.09
N GLN A 191 3.86 1.58 1.74
CA GLN A 191 3.88 0.26 2.36
C GLN A 191 2.93 0.16 3.56
N SER A 192 2.88 1.20 4.40
CA SER A 192 1.97 1.28 5.54
C SER A 192 0.51 1.29 5.11
N ASP A 193 0.17 2.09 4.09
CA ASP A 193 -1.18 2.14 3.52
C ASP A 193 -1.59 0.79 2.92
N ALA A 194 -0.66 0.09 2.26
CA ALA A 194 -0.90 -1.24 1.72
C ALA A 194 -1.17 -2.26 2.84
N ARG A 195 -0.38 -2.25 3.91
CA ARG A 195 -0.58 -3.13 5.08
C ARG A 195 -1.90 -2.85 5.77
N HIS A 196 -2.25 -1.58 6.01
CA HIS A 196 -3.52 -1.22 6.62
C HIS A 196 -4.71 -1.70 5.76
N ARG A 197 -4.64 -1.59 4.43
CA ARG A 197 -5.70 -2.11 3.56
C ARG A 197 -5.82 -3.63 3.63
N GLU A 198 -4.69 -4.32 3.72
CA GLU A 198 -4.67 -5.77 3.88
C GLU A 198 -5.26 -6.19 5.23
N GLU A 199 -4.90 -5.51 6.32
CA GLU A 199 -5.46 -5.75 7.66
C GLU A 199 -6.98 -5.51 7.71
N LEU A 200 -7.45 -4.42 7.08
CA LEU A 200 -8.88 -4.14 6.91
C LEU A 200 -9.57 -5.28 6.15
N ALA A 201 -9.03 -5.70 5.01
CA ALA A 201 -9.59 -6.77 4.22
C ALA A 201 -9.63 -8.10 4.99
N GLN A 202 -8.58 -8.41 5.77
CA GLN A 202 -8.55 -9.59 6.64
C GLN A 202 -9.55 -9.49 7.79
N SER A 203 -9.74 -8.30 8.37
CA SER A 203 -10.74 -8.07 9.41
C SER A 203 -12.16 -8.24 8.87
N GLU A 204 -12.45 -7.66 7.70
CA GLU A 204 -13.74 -7.79 7.01
C GLU A 204 -14.03 -9.25 6.63
N ALA A 205 -13.01 -9.98 6.15
CA ALA A 205 -13.14 -11.40 5.84
C ALA A 205 -13.48 -12.24 7.08
N ARG A 206 -12.78 -12.01 8.20
CA ARG A 206 -13.05 -12.68 9.48
C ARG A 206 -14.47 -12.39 9.96
N HIS A 207 -14.89 -11.13 9.92
CA HIS A 207 -16.24 -10.76 10.34
C HIS A 207 -17.32 -11.39 9.46
N ARG A 208 -17.10 -11.45 8.14
CA ARG A 208 -18.02 -12.13 7.21
C ARG A 208 -18.12 -13.63 7.50
N GLU A 209 -17.00 -14.27 7.83
CA GLU A 209 -16.98 -15.69 8.20
C GLU A 209 -17.73 -15.94 9.52
N GLU A 210 -17.53 -15.10 10.53
CA GLU A 210 -18.27 -15.18 11.80
C GLU A 210 -19.79 -15.03 11.61
N LEU A 211 -20.22 -14.08 10.76
CA LEU A 211 -21.62 -13.91 10.41
C LEU A 211 -22.20 -15.16 9.75
N ALA A 212 -21.50 -15.73 8.76
CA ALA A 212 -21.93 -16.95 8.09
C ALA A 212 -22.02 -18.15 9.06
N GLN A 213 -21.05 -18.30 9.97
CA GLN A 213 -21.10 -19.34 11.00
C GLN A 213 -22.26 -19.14 11.97
N SER A 214 -22.54 -17.90 12.38
CA SER A 214 -23.65 -17.56 13.26
C SER A 214 -25.01 -17.87 12.60
N GLU A 215 -25.19 -17.47 11.33
CA GLU A 215 -26.38 -17.78 10.55
C GLU A 215 -26.59 -19.29 10.40
N ALA A 216 -25.53 -20.05 10.11
CA ALA A 216 -25.59 -21.51 10.02
C ALA A 216 -26.00 -22.16 11.35
N ARG A 217 -25.46 -21.69 12.49
CA ARG A 217 -25.86 -22.17 13.82
C ARG A 217 -27.32 -21.88 14.11
N HIS A 218 -27.79 -20.67 13.78
CA HIS A 218 -29.19 -20.31 13.97
C HIS A 218 -30.12 -21.16 13.10
N GLN A 219 -29.78 -21.38 11.84
CA GLN A 219 -30.55 -22.26 10.95
C GLN A 219 -30.60 -23.70 11.46
N GLN A 220 -29.49 -24.25 11.98
CA GLN A 220 -29.47 -25.58 12.59
C GLN A 220 -30.35 -25.66 13.85
N GLN A 221 -30.30 -24.65 14.73
CA GLN A 221 -31.19 -24.59 15.89
C GLN A 221 -32.66 -24.56 15.48
N MET A 222 -33.02 -23.70 14.53
CA MET A 222 -34.39 -23.60 14.03
C MET A 222 -34.85 -24.90 13.39
N ALA A 223 -33.99 -25.56 12.61
CA ALA A 223 -34.29 -26.88 12.04
C ALA A 223 -34.51 -27.95 13.13
N GLY A 224 -33.71 -27.91 14.20
CA GLY A 224 -33.88 -28.78 15.38
C GLY A 224 -35.21 -28.55 16.09
N VAL A 225 -35.55 -27.29 16.39
CA VAL A 225 -36.84 -26.91 17.00
C VAL A 225 -38.01 -27.36 16.13
N MET A 226 -37.95 -27.13 14.81
CA MET A 226 -38.99 -27.52 13.87
C MET A 226 -39.17 -29.04 13.79
N LYS A 227 -38.08 -29.81 13.94
CA LYS A 227 -38.14 -31.27 14.05
C LYS A 227 -38.89 -31.70 15.31
N THR A 228 -38.54 -31.14 16.47
CA THR A 228 -39.22 -31.44 17.74
C THR A 228 -40.72 -31.11 17.69
N VAL A 229 -41.09 -29.95 17.12
CA VAL A 229 -42.50 -29.57 16.93
C VAL A 229 -43.23 -30.57 16.04
N ARG A 230 -42.61 -31.00 14.94
CA ARG A 230 -43.17 -32.02 14.05
C ARG A 230 -43.38 -33.36 14.75
N ASP A 231 -42.42 -33.79 15.56
CA ASP A 231 -42.50 -35.05 16.32
C ASP A 231 -43.63 -35.00 17.36
N MET A 232 -43.81 -33.87 18.06
CA MET A 232 -44.93 -33.66 18.99
C MET A 232 -46.29 -33.72 18.27
N ILE A 233 -46.43 -33.07 17.11
CA ILE A 233 -47.67 -33.11 16.32
C ILE A 233 -48.00 -34.55 15.90
N ASN A 234 -46.99 -35.31 15.49
CA ASN A 234 -47.16 -36.71 15.10
C ASN A 234 -47.58 -37.58 16.28
N GLN A 235 -47.00 -37.39 17.47
CA GLN A 235 -47.40 -38.11 18.69
C GLN A 235 -48.83 -37.81 19.11
N ILE A 236 -49.24 -36.53 19.09
CA ILE A 236 -50.63 -36.13 19.38
C ILE A 236 -51.59 -36.78 18.38
N SER A 237 -51.21 -36.79 17.10
CA SER A 237 -52.01 -37.40 16.04
C SER A 237 -52.12 -38.92 16.17
N GLN A 238 -51.08 -39.61 16.66
CA GLN A 238 -51.12 -41.05 16.95
C GLN A 238 -51.99 -41.33 18.17
N GLY A 239 -51.78 -40.62 19.28
CA GLY A 239 -52.60 -40.77 20.49
C GLY A 239 -54.09 -40.56 20.24
N ALA A 240 -54.45 -39.58 19.40
CA ALA A 240 -55.84 -39.36 18.99
C ALA A 240 -56.44 -40.55 18.21
N ARG A 241 -55.65 -41.23 17.36
CA ARG A 241 -56.10 -42.44 16.64
C ARG A 241 -56.23 -43.63 17.59
N ASP A 242 -55.31 -43.78 18.53
CA ASP A 242 -55.32 -44.89 19.49
C ASP A 242 -56.51 -44.78 20.45
N VAL A 243 -56.82 -43.57 20.95
CA VAL A 243 -58.01 -43.30 21.77
C VAL A 243 -59.30 -43.56 20.98
N SER A 244 -59.34 -43.15 19.71
CA SER A 244 -60.48 -43.44 18.84
C SER A 244 -60.64 -44.95 18.63
N SER A 245 -59.55 -45.70 18.41
CA SER A 245 -59.57 -47.16 18.25
C SER A 245 -60.00 -47.89 19.53
N GLN A 246 -59.60 -47.41 20.72
CA GLN A 246 -60.04 -47.95 22.01
C GLN A 246 -61.53 -47.72 22.23
N PHE A 247 -62.04 -46.53 21.88
CA PHE A 247 -63.46 -46.21 21.98
C PHE A 247 -64.31 -47.12 21.08
N TYR A 248 -63.87 -47.40 19.84
CA TYR A 248 -64.57 -48.35 18.97
C TYR A 248 -64.53 -49.79 19.49
N HIS A 249 -63.45 -50.22 20.16
CA HIS A 249 -63.36 -51.55 20.77
C HIS A 249 -64.17 -51.70 22.07
N GLU A 250 -64.35 -50.64 22.86
CA GLU A 250 -65.20 -50.67 24.06
C GLU A 250 -66.70 -50.65 23.72
N VAL A 251 -67.10 -49.92 22.67
CA VAL A 251 -68.50 -49.89 22.19
C VAL A 251 -68.92 -51.25 21.63
N ASP A 252 -68.02 -51.99 20.96
CA ASP A 252 -68.31 -53.34 20.45
C ASP A 252 -68.39 -54.40 21.56
N ASN A 253 -67.71 -54.21 22.69
CA ASN A 253 -67.73 -55.14 23.83
C ASN A 253 -68.82 -54.85 24.86
N GLY A 254 -69.39 -53.63 24.88
CA GLY A 254 -70.49 -53.23 25.76
C GLY A 254 -71.90 -53.62 25.26
N ASN A 255 -72.00 -54.29 24.11
CA ASN A 255 -73.27 -54.66 23.48
C ASN A 255 -73.53 -56.19 23.47
N LYS A 256 -73.00 -56.91 24.47
CA LYS A 256 -73.27 -58.33 24.73
C LYS A 256 -73.88 -58.54 26.10
#